data_AF-A0A4V3S4T1-F1
#
_entry.id   AF-A0A4V3S4T1-F1
#
_cell.length_a   1.000
_cell.length_b   1.000
_cell.length_c   1.000
_cell.angle_alpha   90.00
_cell.angle_beta   90.00
_cell.angle_gamma   90.00
#
_symmetry.space_group_name_H-M   'P 1'
#
loop_
_entity.id
_entity.type
_entity.pdbx_description
1 polymer ?
#
loop_
_entity_poly.entity_id
_entity_poly.type
_entity_poly.pdbx_seq_one_letter_code
_entity_poly.pdbx_strand_id
1 'polypeptide(L)' 'MTDELPGPTPGHLTDLERARIDYARRDLDYARAEDLAQLPADGLILLVEKLRGRLGDMLDLIDALGSMRGERSPDRSP' A
#
# COMPACT_ATOMS: atom_id res chain seq x y z
N MET A 1 19.78 15.24 -26.67
CA MET A 1 19.16 15.78 -25.45
C MET A 1 18.64 14.58 -24.69
N THR A 2 19.22 14.29 -23.53
CA THR A 2 18.87 13.16 -22.67
C THR A 2 17.56 13.48 -21.95
N ASP A 3 16.52 12.68 -22.22
CA ASP A 3 15.32 12.63 -21.40
C ASP A 3 15.71 12.07 -20.02
N GLU A 4 16.01 12.97 -19.08
CA GLU A 4 16.02 12.62 -17.66
C GLU A 4 14.56 12.41 -17.22
N LEU A 5 14.14 11.15 -17.15
CA LEU A 5 12.93 10.76 -16.42
C LEU A 5 13.04 11.35 -15.00
N PRO A 6 12.07 12.17 -14.55
CA PRO A 6 12.13 12.77 -13.23
C PRO A 6 12.17 11.64 -12.19
N GLY A 7 13.27 11.55 -11.46
CA GLY A 7 13.40 10.64 -10.33
C GLY A 7 12.29 10.90 -9.31
N PRO A 8 11.88 9.90 -8.52
CA PRO A 8 10.76 10.02 -7.60
C PRO A 8 10.95 11.21 -6.66
N THR A 9 10.08 12.22 -6.79
CA THR A 9 10.09 13.40 -5.94
C THR A 9 9.80 12.94 -4.51
N PRO A 10 10.70 13.20 -3.55
CA PRO A 10 10.48 12.71 -2.20
C PRO A 10 9.23 13.33 -1.57
N GLY A 11 8.26 12.48 -1.27
CA GLY A 11 6.96 12.88 -0.71
C GLY A 11 5.76 12.64 -1.63
N HIS A 12 5.98 12.27 -2.90
CA HIS A 12 4.91 11.83 -3.78
C HIS A 12 4.94 10.31 -3.96
N LEU A 13 3.79 9.67 -3.74
CA LEU A 13 3.58 8.27 -4.07
C LEU A 13 3.78 8.06 -5.57
N THR A 14 4.54 7.04 -5.93
CA THR A 14 4.60 6.50 -7.29
C THR A 14 3.24 6.00 -7.73
N ASP A 15 3.04 5.87 -9.04
CA ASP A 15 1.79 5.34 -9.60
C ASP A 15 1.49 3.93 -9.11
N LEU A 16 2.53 3.10 -8.94
CA LEU A 16 2.39 1.76 -8.41
C LEU A 16 1.93 1.76 -6.95
N GLU A 17 2.50 2.61 -6.10
CA GLU A 17 2.10 2.73 -4.70
C GLU A 17 0.65 3.26 -4.58
N ARG A 18 0.27 4.23 -5.41
CA ARG A 18 -1.11 4.72 -5.49
C ARG A 18 -2.07 3.61 -5.92
N ALA A 19 -1.72 2.85 -6.95
CA ALA A 19 -2.52 1.72 -7.40
C ALA A 19 -2.70 0.67 -6.30
N ARG A 20 -1.64 0.35 -5.54
CA ARG A 20 -1.72 -0.58 -4.39
C ARG A 20 -2.72 -0.10 -3.34
N ILE A 21 -2.68 1.18 -2.98
CA ILE A 21 -3.63 1.79 -2.04
C ILE A 21 -5.07 1.71 -2.59
N ASP A 22 -5.27 2.03 -3.86
CA ASP A 22 -6.59 2.00 -4.47
C ASP A 22 -7.18 0.59 -4.53
N TYR A 23 -6.36 -0.43 -4.82
CA TYR A 23 -6.80 -1.83 -4.77
C TYR A 23 -7.17 -2.26 -3.35
N ALA A 24 -6.36 -1.90 -2.34
CA ALA A 24 -6.66 -2.21 -0.94
C ALA A 24 -7.98 -1.57 -0.49
N ARG A 25 -8.24 -0.31 -0.88
CA ARG A 25 -9.51 0.38 -0.58
C ARG A 25 -10.70 -0.29 -1.24
N ARG A 26 -10.62 -0.59 -2.55
CA ARG A 26 -11.69 -1.27 -3.28
C ARG A 26 -12.02 -2.63 -2.69
N ASP A 27 -11.00 -3.39 -2.29
CA ASP A 27 -11.19 -4.71 -1.69
C ASP A 27 -11.88 -4.61 -0.32
N LEU A 28 -11.55 -3.59 0.48
CA LEU A 28 -12.24 -3.31 1.73
C LEU A 28 -13.68 -2.85 1.52
N ASP A 29 -13.92 -1.96 0.55
CA ASP A 29 -15.27 -1.48 0.24
C ASP A 29 -16.16 -2.60 -0.28
N TYR A 30 -15.61 -3.49 -1.12
CA TYR A 30 -16.28 -4.72 -1.55
C TYR A 30 -16.66 -5.59 -0.34
N ALA A 31 -15.71 -5.86 0.56
CA ALA A 31 -15.96 -6.67 1.75
C ALA A 31 -17.01 -6.07 2.69
N ARG A 32 -17.09 -4.74 2.79
CA ARG A 32 -18.12 -4.03 3.58
C ARG A 32 -19.51 -4.08 2.96
N ALA A 33 -19.58 -4.15 1.64
CA ALA A 33 -20.85 -4.22 0.91
C ALA A 33 -21.42 -5.64 0.86
N GLU A 34 -20.60 -6.66 1.15
CA GLU A 34 -20.97 -8.06 1.10
C GLU A 34 -21.80 -8.49 2.32
N ASP A 35 -22.83 -9.30 2.10
CA ASP A 35 -23.55 -9.95 3.20
C ASP A 35 -22.78 -11.21 3.63
N LEU A 36 -21.91 -11.05 4.61
CA LEU A 36 -21.03 -12.11 5.10
C LEU A 36 -21.79 -13.32 5.65
N ALA A 37 -23.05 -13.17 6.07
CA ALA A 37 -23.86 -14.29 6.55
C ALA A 37 -24.34 -15.21 5.42
N GLN A 38 -24.35 -14.71 4.17
CA GLN A 38 -24.74 -15.46 2.98
C GLN A 38 -23.55 -16.08 2.24
N LEU A 39 -22.33 -15.65 2.55
CA LEU A 39 -21.15 -16.25 1.95
C LEU A 39 -20.93 -17.67 2.49
N PRO A 40 -20.65 -18.64 1.61
CA PRO A 40 -20.21 -19.95 2.06
C PRO A 40 -18.83 -19.83 2.74
N ALA A 41 -18.50 -20.81 3.59
CA ALA A 41 -17.32 -20.74 4.45
C ALA A 41 -16.00 -20.58 3.67
N ASP A 42 -15.88 -21.21 2.50
CA ASP A 42 -14.76 -21.04 1.57
C ASP A 42 -14.66 -19.61 1.03
N GLY A 43 -15.79 -19.01 0.66
CA GLY A 43 -15.86 -17.60 0.26
C GLY A 43 -15.39 -16.64 1.36
N LEU A 44 -15.82 -16.88 2.61
CA LEU A 44 -15.36 -16.11 3.76
C LEU A 44 -13.85 -16.24 4.00
N ILE A 45 -13.32 -17.46 3.93
CA ILE A 45 -11.87 -17.72 4.11
C ILE A 45 -11.07 -16.96 3.05
N LEU A 46 -11.48 -17.01 1.79
CA LEU A 46 -10.79 -16.32 0.70
C LEU A 46 -10.87 -14.80 0.85
N LEU A 47 -12.01 -14.27 1.27
CA LEU A 47 -12.18 -12.84 1.53
C LEU A 47 -11.26 -12.37 2.65
N VAL A 48 -11.18 -13.11 3.76
CA VAL A 48 -10.29 -12.80 4.88
C VAL A 48 -8.82 -12.85 4.47
N GLU A 49 -8.40 -13.88 3.74
CA GLU A 49 -7.01 -14.00 3.29
C GLU A 49 -6.64 -12.87 2.31
N LYS A 50 -7.55 -12.50 1.42
CA LYS A 50 -7.37 -11.35 0.52
C LYS A 50 -7.18 -10.05 1.31
N LEU A 51 -8.03 -9.77 2.30
CA LEU A 51 -7.90 -8.57 3.14
C LEU A 51 -6.61 -8.57 3.96
N ARG A 52 -6.20 -9.73 4.48
CA ARG A 52 -4.93 -9.89 5.20
C ARG A 52 -3.74 -9.59 4.30
N GLY A 53 -3.73 -10.09 3.06
CA GLY A 53 -2.69 -9.78 2.07
C GLY A 53 -2.62 -8.28 1.78
N ARG A 54 -3.78 -7.62 1.57
CA ARG A 54 -3.83 -6.17 1.37
C ARG A 54 -3.31 -5.37 2.56
N LEU A 55 -3.62 -5.80 3.78
CA LEU A 55 -3.07 -5.16 4.97
C LEU A 55 -1.55 -5.31 5.04
N GLY A 56 -1.01 -6.48 4.72
CA GLY A 56 0.44 -6.71 4.60
C GLY A 56 1.09 -5.76 3.60
N ASP A 57 0.55 -5.70 2.38
CA ASP A 57 1.06 -4.80 1.32
C ASP A 57 1.08 -3.32 1.78
N MET A 58 0.08 -2.89 2.57
CA MET A 58 0.00 -1.52 3.09
C MET A 58 1.00 -1.26 4.22
N LEU A 59 1.23 -2.22 5.09
CA LEU A 59 2.26 -2.11 6.14
C LEU A 59 3.65 -2.03 5.53
N ASP A 60 3.96 -2.89 4.56
CA ASP A 60 5.23 -2.88 3.84
C ASP A 60 5.45 -1.53 3.12
N LEU A 61 4.40 -0.96 2.54
CA LEU A 61 4.45 0.36 1.93
C LEU A 61 4.72 1.47 2.96
N ILE A 62 4.06 1.43 4.12
CA ILE A 62 4.28 2.42 5.19
C ILE A 62 5.73 2.35 5.69
N ASP A 63 6.26 1.14 5.88
CA ASP A 63 7.64 0.93 6.32
C ASP A 63 8.65 1.42 5.28
N ALA A 64 8.39 1.20 3.99
CA ALA A 64 9.22 1.72 2.90
C ALA A 64 9.23 3.26 2.87
N LEU A 65 8.05 3.89 3.00
CA LEU A 65 7.92 5.36 3.03
C LEU A 65 8.57 5.97 4.29
N GLY A 66 8.45 5.29 5.44
CA GLY A 66 9.08 5.70 6.70
C GLY A 66 10.61 5.63 6.64
N SER A 67 11.15 4.56 6.05
CA SER A 67 12.59 4.34 5.90
C SER A 67 13.24 5.38 4.97
N MET A 68 12.59 5.72 3.84
CA MET A 68 13.06 6.79 2.93
C MET A 68 13.11 8.19 3.58
N ARG A 69 12.39 8.39 4.70
CA ARG A 69 12.41 9.65 5.46
C ARG A 69 13.49 9.67 6.55
N GLY A 70 13.93 8.51 7.02
CA GLY A 70 14.95 8.35 8.06
C GLY A 70 16.39 8.58 7.60
N GLU A 71 16.70 8.37 6.32
CA GLU A 71 18.05 8.53 5.75
C GLU A 71 18.47 10.01 5.53
N ARG A 72 17.63 10.97 5.93
CA ARG A 72 17.84 12.41 5.70
C ARG A 72 18.24 13.23 6.94
N SER A 73 18.96 12.64 7.89
CA SER A 73 19.73 13.44 8.86
C SER A 73 21.11 13.73 8.28
N PRO A 74 21.41 14.98 7.86
CA PRO A 74 22.79 15.36 7.62
C PRO A 74 23.50 15.36 8.98
N ASP A 75 24.52 14.51 9.05
CA ASP A 75 25.59 14.53 10.02
C ASP A 75 25.96 15.98 10.39
N ARG A 76 25.48 16.42 11.55
CA ARG A 76 26.01 17.62 12.21
C ARG A 76 27.32 17.19 12.86
N SER A 77 28.38 17.22 12.07
CA SER A 77 29.73 17.23 12.62
C SER A 77 30.13 18.67 13.04
N PRO A 78 30.88 18.81 14.14
CA PRO A 78 31.09 20.05 14.91
C PRO A 78 32.00 21.10 14.24
#